data_AF-A0A367MA04-F1
#
_entry.id   AF-A0A367MA04-F1
#
_cell.length_a   1.000
_cell.length_b   1.000
_cell.length_c   1.000
_cell.angle_alpha   90.00
_cell.angle_beta   90.00
_cell.angle_gamma   90.00
#
_symmetry.space_group_name_H-M   'P 1'
#
loop_
_entity.id
_entity.type
_entity.pdbx_description
1 polymer ?
#
loop_
_entity_poly.entity_id
_entity_poly.type
_entity_poly.pdbx_seq_one_letter_code
_entity_poly.pdbx_strand_id
1 'polypeptide(L)'
;ALPLRQAIDALPEAQRSRAREAYDRLMAFDGKLTASSSDAALYGAFLHESARQIFLDELGPEDGPAWKAFVETANLSYSAQADHLLGRDDSPFWDDTRTPQKEDKPAILARSLAAAVEFCEQRLGSERKAWQWGKLHTYEWQSDSSKMAPYLGAGERAGLGAIKGYLDRGPYPAGGDHTTLDVSAYGWGQDFDTWLIPAMRLIVDFGQSEPMIGVNSSGQSGNPASPHYADGIDAWLKGRYVSFPFQPQNLDRVYGNKRLTLTPAR
;
A
#
# COMPACT_ATOMS: atom_id res chain seq x y z
N ALA A 1 -25.03 2.68 -14.59
CA ALA A 1 -24.18 3.67 -15.29
C ALA A 1 -24.86 5.02 -15.53
N LEU A 2 -26.13 5.06 -15.99
CA LEU A 2 -26.82 6.33 -16.27
C LEU A 2 -26.89 7.32 -15.08
N PRO A 3 -27.18 6.89 -13.83
CA PRO A 3 -27.23 7.81 -12.68
C PRO A 3 -25.89 8.49 -12.38
N LEU A 4 -24.78 7.74 -12.44
CA LEU A 4 -23.44 8.30 -12.21
C LEU A 4 -23.06 9.33 -13.28
N ARG A 5 -23.39 9.08 -14.56
CA ARG A 5 -23.13 10.05 -15.63
C ARG A 5 -23.90 11.35 -15.43
N GLN A 6 -25.16 11.26 -15.01
CA GLN A 6 -25.97 12.44 -14.68
C GLN A 6 -25.39 13.21 -13.49
N ALA A 7 -24.92 12.50 -12.46
CA ALA A 7 -24.26 13.12 -11.32
C ALA A 7 -22.94 13.83 -11.70
N ILE A 8 -22.13 13.22 -12.58
CA ILE A 8 -20.94 13.85 -13.15
C ILE A 8 -21.33 15.14 -13.89
N ASP A 9 -22.39 15.11 -14.70
CA ASP A 9 -22.84 16.26 -15.49
C ASP A 9 -23.38 17.40 -14.63
N ALA A 10 -23.89 17.09 -13.44
CA ALA A 10 -24.35 18.08 -12.46
C ALA A 10 -23.20 18.80 -11.74
N LEU A 11 -21.97 18.28 -11.77
CA LEU A 11 -20.81 18.93 -11.13
C LEU A 11 -20.47 20.28 -11.80
N PRO A 12 -19.81 21.21 -11.06
CA PRO A 12 -19.19 22.39 -11.65
C PRO A 12 -18.18 22.03 -12.74
N GLU A 13 -18.03 22.89 -13.76
CA GLU A 13 -17.29 22.57 -15.00
C GLU A 13 -15.89 21.98 -14.77
N ALA A 14 -15.10 22.57 -13.86
CA ALA A 14 -13.76 22.07 -13.56
C ALA A 14 -13.77 20.66 -12.95
N GLN A 15 -14.69 20.38 -12.02
CA GLN A 15 -14.84 19.06 -11.40
C GLN A 15 -15.45 18.05 -12.37
N ARG A 16 -16.44 18.48 -13.18
CA ARG A 16 -17.07 17.66 -14.22
C ARG A 16 -16.04 17.13 -15.22
N SER A 17 -15.15 17.99 -15.70
CA SER A 17 -14.09 17.57 -16.63
C SER A 17 -13.18 16.51 -16.01
N ARG A 18 -12.74 16.73 -14.76
CA ARG A 18 -11.91 15.76 -14.03
C ARG A 18 -12.65 14.44 -13.78
N ALA A 19 -13.88 14.49 -13.32
CA ALA A 19 -14.68 13.30 -13.03
C ALA A 19 -14.96 12.47 -14.29
N ARG A 20 -15.24 13.13 -15.43
CA ARG A 20 -15.44 12.45 -16.71
C ARG A 20 -14.16 11.79 -17.21
N GLU A 21 -13.02 12.49 -17.14
CA GLU A 21 -11.70 11.90 -17.43
C GLU A 21 -11.45 10.64 -16.58
N ALA A 22 -11.65 10.75 -15.26
CA ALA A 22 -11.41 9.64 -14.36
C ALA A 22 -12.34 8.46 -14.62
N TYR A 23 -13.63 8.73 -14.83
CA TYR A 23 -14.61 7.72 -15.17
C TYR A 23 -14.21 6.96 -16.44
N ASP A 24 -13.88 7.68 -17.53
CA ASP A 24 -13.54 7.06 -18.80
C ASP A 24 -12.26 6.22 -18.70
N ARG A 25 -11.23 6.73 -17.98
CA ARG A 25 -9.98 6.01 -17.74
C ARG A 25 -10.19 4.75 -16.90
N LEU A 26 -10.93 4.84 -15.79
CA LEU A 26 -11.18 3.70 -14.91
C LEU A 26 -12.09 2.64 -15.55
N MET A 27 -13.04 3.05 -16.40
CA MET A 27 -13.83 2.10 -17.19
C MET A 27 -13.01 1.36 -18.26
N ALA A 28 -11.91 1.95 -18.72
CA ALA A 28 -10.98 1.35 -19.67
C ALA A 28 -9.78 0.64 -19.00
N PHE A 29 -9.64 0.78 -17.68
CA PHE A 29 -8.50 0.26 -16.93
C PHE A 29 -8.47 -1.27 -17.00
N ASP A 30 -7.30 -1.84 -17.27
CA ASP A 30 -7.11 -3.29 -17.45
C ASP A 30 -6.99 -4.06 -16.12
N GLY A 31 -7.11 -3.38 -14.98
CA GLY A 31 -7.00 -3.95 -13.65
C GLY A 31 -5.57 -4.27 -13.20
N LYS A 32 -4.53 -3.92 -13.98
CA LYS A 32 -3.14 -4.22 -13.61
C LYS A 32 -2.51 -3.10 -12.79
N LEU A 33 -2.34 -3.38 -11.50
CA LEU A 33 -1.69 -2.49 -10.53
C LEU A 33 -0.16 -2.56 -10.60
N THR A 34 0.43 -2.39 -11.78
CA THR A 34 1.90 -2.30 -11.88
C THR A 34 2.39 -0.97 -11.30
N ALA A 35 3.60 -0.95 -10.72
CA ALA A 35 4.20 0.28 -10.16
C ALA A 35 4.31 1.43 -11.19
N SER A 36 4.45 1.12 -12.48
CA SER A 36 4.53 2.12 -13.54
C SER A 36 3.17 2.58 -14.08
N SER A 37 2.05 2.00 -13.63
CA SER A 37 0.73 2.27 -14.21
C SER A 37 0.15 3.61 -13.72
N SER A 38 -0.21 4.47 -14.67
CA SER A 38 -0.89 5.74 -14.41
C SER A 38 -2.35 5.53 -13.98
N ASP A 39 -3.05 4.57 -14.60
CA ASP A 39 -4.45 4.27 -14.26
C ASP A 39 -4.56 3.56 -12.92
N ALA A 40 -3.56 2.77 -12.53
CA ALA A 40 -3.47 2.21 -11.17
C ALA A 40 -3.31 3.31 -10.11
N ALA A 41 -2.53 4.36 -10.39
CA ALA A 41 -2.41 5.52 -9.50
C ALA A 41 -3.75 6.24 -9.33
N LEU A 42 -4.47 6.45 -10.44
CA LEU A 42 -5.80 7.06 -10.42
C LEU A 42 -6.82 6.18 -9.69
N TYR A 43 -6.76 4.86 -9.88
CA TYR A 43 -7.61 3.90 -9.17
C TYR A 43 -7.36 3.94 -7.66
N GLY A 44 -6.10 3.88 -7.22
CA GLY A 44 -5.75 3.98 -5.82
C GLY A 44 -6.18 5.31 -5.20
N ALA A 45 -6.00 6.42 -5.92
CA ALA A 45 -6.50 7.73 -5.52
C ALA A 45 -8.02 7.80 -5.44
N PHE A 46 -8.75 7.16 -6.36
CA PHE A 46 -10.20 7.06 -6.29
C PHE A 46 -10.67 6.28 -5.05
N LEU A 47 -10.03 5.16 -4.72
CA LEU A 47 -10.35 4.44 -3.50
C LEU A 47 -10.08 5.27 -2.24
N HIS A 48 -8.92 5.95 -2.20
CA HIS A 48 -8.55 6.85 -1.12
C HIS A 48 -9.57 7.99 -0.94
N GLU A 49 -9.91 8.69 -2.01
CA GLU A 49 -10.88 9.79 -1.97
C GLU A 49 -12.30 9.29 -1.73
N SER A 50 -12.69 8.13 -2.25
CA SER A 50 -14.02 7.57 -1.98
C SER A 50 -14.22 7.29 -0.49
N ALA A 51 -13.23 6.71 0.19
CA ALA A 51 -13.30 6.52 1.63
C ALA A 51 -13.52 7.85 2.37
N ARG A 52 -12.80 8.90 1.97
CA ARG A 52 -12.92 10.23 2.59
C ARG A 52 -14.28 10.88 2.29
N GLN A 53 -14.73 10.84 1.05
CA GLN A 53 -15.97 11.46 0.61
C GLN A 53 -17.22 10.77 1.17
N ILE A 54 -17.11 9.50 1.57
CA ILE A 54 -18.21 8.73 2.15
C ILE A 54 -18.27 8.89 3.68
N PHE A 55 -17.14 8.93 4.38
CA PHE A 55 -17.15 8.73 5.84
C PHE A 55 -16.53 9.87 6.66
N LEU A 56 -15.80 10.80 6.02
CA LEU A 56 -14.96 11.74 6.77
C LEU A 56 -15.77 12.86 7.44
N ASP A 57 -16.97 13.18 6.95
CA ASP A 57 -17.78 14.21 7.60
C ASP A 57 -18.37 13.76 8.94
N GLU A 58 -18.69 12.47 9.10
CA GLU A 58 -19.17 11.94 10.39
C GLU A 58 -18.04 11.42 11.29
N LEU A 59 -16.99 10.84 10.72
CA LEU A 59 -15.91 10.20 11.47
C LEU A 59 -14.64 11.04 11.58
N GLY A 60 -14.59 12.18 10.90
CA GLY A 60 -13.44 13.07 10.88
C GLY A 60 -13.24 13.88 12.17
N PRO A 61 -12.17 14.69 12.22
CA PRO A 61 -11.15 14.88 11.18
C PRO A 61 -10.20 13.68 11.03
N GLU A 62 -9.35 13.68 10.00
CA GLU A 62 -8.46 12.56 9.63
C GLU A 62 -7.46 12.16 10.73
N ASP A 63 -7.01 13.14 11.51
CA ASP A 63 -6.12 12.92 12.64
C ASP A 63 -6.87 12.52 13.93
N GLY A 64 -8.20 12.54 13.89
CA GLY A 64 -9.09 12.15 14.96
C GLY A 64 -9.08 10.65 15.26
N PRO A 65 -9.38 10.26 16.50
CA PRO A 65 -9.37 8.85 16.92
C PRO A 65 -10.44 8.01 16.20
N ALA A 66 -11.59 8.60 15.85
CA ALA A 66 -12.67 7.89 15.15
C ALA A 66 -12.24 7.48 13.73
N TRP A 67 -11.72 8.42 12.94
CA TRP A 67 -11.17 8.12 11.61
C TRP A 67 -10.06 7.08 11.64
N LYS A 68 -9.09 7.24 12.54
CA LYS A 68 -7.98 6.28 12.70
C LYS A 68 -8.48 4.89 13.03
N ALA A 69 -9.43 4.76 13.97
CA ALA A 69 -10.01 3.48 14.34
C ALA A 69 -10.80 2.86 13.17
N PHE A 70 -11.49 3.68 12.38
CA PHE A 70 -12.23 3.23 11.20
C PHE A 70 -11.30 2.65 10.12
N VAL A 71 -10.25 3.38 9.75
CA VAL A 71 -9.25 2.91 8.77
C VAL A 71 -8.57 1.64 9.26
N GLU A 72 -8.17 1.59 10.54
CA GLU A 72 -7.52 0.41 11.12
C GLU A 72 -8.46 -0.82 11.15
N THR A 73 -9.74 -0.62 11.46
CA THR A 73 -10.72 -1.71 11.46
C THR A 73 -10.92 -2.28 10.04
N ALA A 74 -10.91 -1.42 9.03
CA ALA A 74 -11.01 -1.83 7.62
C ALA A 74 -9.82 -2.69 7.17
N ASN A 75 -8.64 -2.47 7.76
CA ASN A 75 -7.43 -3.24 7.50
C ASN A 75 -7.40 -4.60 8.22
N LEU A 76 -7.94 -4.68 9.44
CA LEU A 76 -7.83 -5.87 10.29
C LEU A 76 -9.00 -6.85 10.18
N SER A 77 -10.18 -6.38 9.79
CA SER A 77 -11.41 -7.17 9.88
C SER A 77 -12.36 -6.86 8.71
N TYR A 78 -13.29 -5.93 8.92
CA TYR A 78 -14.35 -5.62 7.98
C TYR A 78 -14.10 -4.29 7.30
N SER A 79 -13.87 -4.32 5.99
CA SER A 79 -13.78 -3.11 5.18
C SER A 79 -15.17 -2.54 4.91
N ALA A 80 -15.64 -1.68 5.81
CA ALA A 80 -16.85 -0.89 5.61
C ALA A 80 -16.74 -0.02 4.36
N GLN A 81 -15.53 0.47 4.05
CA GLN A 81 -15.23 1.25 2.84
C GLN A 81 -15.58 0.47 1.57
N ALA A 82 -15.07 -0.76 1.44
CA ALA A 82 -15.36 -1.61 0.29
C ALA A 82 -16.82 -2.06 0.24
N ASP A 83 -17.40 -2.46 1.38
CA ASP A 83 -18.81 -2.86 1.45
C ASP A 83 -19.75 -1.74 0.99
N HIS A 84 -19.53 -0.51 1.44
CA HIS A 84 -20.37 0.61 1.05
C HIS A 84 -20.22 0.92 -0.43
N LEU A 85 -18.98 1.00 -0.90
CA LEU A 85 -18.68 1.26 -2.30
C LEU A 85 -19.36 0.23 -3.23
N LEU A 86 -19.33 -1.06 -2.88
CA LEU A 86 -19.78 -2.14 -3.75
C LEU A 86 -21.26 -2.52 -3.57
N GLY A 87 -21.78 -2.53 -2.34
CA GLY A 87 -23.04 -3.21 -2.03
C GLY A 87 -24.12 -2.38 -1.33
N ARG A 88 -23.77 -1.24 -0.70
CA ARG A 88 -24.74 -0.45 0.09
C ARG A 88 -25.23 0.77 -0.69
N ASP A 89 -26.18 0.58 -1.59
CA ASP A 89 -26.82 1.72 -2.27
C ASP A 89 -27.67 2.58 -1.30
N ASP A 90 -28.09 1.99 -0.18
CA ASP A 90 -28.93 2.58 0.88
C ASP A 90 -28.12 3.15 2.07
N SER A 91 -26.79 3.24 1.95
CA SER A 91 -25.98 3.69 3.07
C SER A 91 -26.32 5.12 3.50
N PRO A 92 -26.48 5.38 4.82
CA PRO A 92 -26.67 6.74 5.30
C PRO A 92 -25.43 7.63 5.06
N PHE A 93 -24.25 7.03 4.92
CA PHE A 93 -22.96 7.70 4.68
C PHE A 93 -22.81 8.26 3.24
N TRP A 94 -23.83 8.13 2.39
CA TRP A 94 -23.83 8.85 1.11
C TRP A 94 -24.23 10.32 1.25
N ASP A 95 -24.75 10.72 2.40
CA ASP A 95 -25.24 12.06 2.66
C ASP A 95 -24.15 12.86 3.37
N ASP A 96 -23.62 13.91 2.73
CA ASP A 96 -22.61 14.75 3.37
C ASP A 96 -23.31 15.75 4.31
N THR A 97 -23.21 15.49 5.61
CA THR A 97 -23.90 16.25 6.67
C THR A 97 -23.49 17.73 6.74
N ARG A 98 -22.43 18.12 6.01
CA ARG A 98 -21.94 19.50 5.93
C ARG A 98 -22.64 20.29 4.81
N THR A 99 -23.36 19.63 3.91
CA THR A 99 -24.07 20.28 2.82
C THR A 99 -25.57 20.43 3.14
N PRO A 100 -26.25 21.43 2.54
CA PRO A 100 -27.69 21.60 2.76
C PRO A 100 -28.55 20.65 1.92
N GLN A 101 -27.99 19.95 0.93
CA GLN A 101 -28.71 19.10 0.00
C GLN A 101 -28.27 17.66 0.21
N LYS A 102 -29.22 16.77 0.46
CA LYS A 102 -28.91 15.36 0.65
C LYS A 102 -28.34 14.73 -0.62
N GLU A 103 -27.13 14.21 -0.55
CA GLU A 103 -26.51 13.46 -1.64
C GLU A 103 -26.87 11.98 -1.63
N ASP A 104 -26.65 11.34 -2.79
CA ASP A 104 -26.76 9.92 -2.99
C ASP A 104 -25.43 9.34 -3.47
N LYS A 105 -25.36 8.01 -3.59
CA LYS A 105 -24.17 7.30 -4.04
C LYS A 105 -23.61 7.85 -5.37
N PRO A 106 -24.40 8.01 -6.46
CA PRO A 106 -23.92 8.66 -7.68
C PRO A 106 -23.25 10.02 -7.46
N ALA A 107 -23.82 10.89 -6.64
CA ALA A 107 -23.26 12.20 -6.35
C ALA A 107 -21.89 12.09 -5.63
N ILE A 108 -21.79 11.27 -4.58
CA ILE A 108 -20.53 11.06 -3.85
C ILE A 108 -19.45 10.43 -4.74
N LEU A 109 -19.81 9.46 -5.57
CA LEU A 109 -18.87 8.85 -6.51
C LEU A 109 -18.39 9.83 -7.57
N ALA A 110 -19.26 10.70 -8.09
CA ALA A 110 -18.88 11.76 -9.02
C ALA A 110 -17.87 12.73 -8.38
N ARG A 111 -18.09 13.14 -7.12
CA ARG A 111 -17.13 13.97 -6.36
C ARG A 111 -15.80 13.24 -6.14
N SER A 112 -15.85 11.97 -5.77
CA SER A 112 -14.66 11.13 -5.53
C SER A 112 -13.80 10.98 -6.79
N LEU A 113 -14.42 10.84 -7.96
CA LEU A 113 -13.71 10.79 -9.25
C LEU A 113 -13.00 12.10 -9.56
N ALA A 114 -13.64 13.25 -9.34
CA ALA A 114 -13.00 14.56 -9.51
C ALA A 114 -11.83 14.75 -8.53
N ALA A 115 -12.05 14.39 -7.26
CA ALA A 115 -11.05 14.47 -6.20
C ALA A 115 -9.84 13.57 -6.47
N ALA A 116 -10.03 12.39 -7.04
CA ALA A 116 -8.93 11.47 -7.39
C ALA A 116 -7.94 12.08 -8.40
N VAL A 117 -8.46 12.76 -9.43
CA VAL A 117 -7.61 13.46 -10.42
C VAL A 117 -6.85 14.59 -9.75
N GLU A 118 -7.55 15.39 -8.94
CA GLU A 118 -6.94 16.49 -8.20
C GLU A 118 -5.86 16.01 -7.22
N PHE A 119 -6.11 14.91 -6.51
CA PHE A 119 -5.13 14.26 -5.64
C PHE A 119 -3.88 13.86 -6.43
N CYS A 120 -4.06 13.17 -7.56
CA CYS A 120 -2.94 12.79 -8.42
C CYS A 120 -2.20 14.02 -8.98
N GLU A 121 -2.89 15.11 -9.33
CA GLU A 121 -2.25 16.36 -9.74
C GLU A 121 -1.35 16.93 -8.64
N GLN A 122 -1.86 16.98 -7.42
CA GLN A 122 -1.14 17.52 -6.26
C GLN A 122 0.08 16.67 -5.88
N ARG A 123 -0.05 15.33 -5.97
CA ARG A 123 1.01 14.41 -5.54
C ARG A 123 2.00 14.02 -6.63
N LEU A 124 1.55 13.94 -7.89
CA LEU A 124 2.31 13.40 -9.02
C LEU A 124 2.57 14.42 -10.13
N GLY A 125 2.03 15.63 -10.00
CA GLY A 125 2.16 16.72 -10.98
C GLY A 125 1.03 16.73 -12.02
N SER A 126 0.98 17.80 -12.81
CA SER A 126 -0.09 18.01 -13.80
C SER A 126 0.00 17.11 -15.04
N GLU A 127 1.16 16.52 -15.34
CA GLU A 127 1.31 15.65 -16.50
C GLU A 127 0.75 14.23 -16.24
N ARG A 128 -0.50 13.99 -16.68
CA ARG A 128 -1.24 12.71 -16.46
C ARG A 128 -0.48 11.46 -16.86
N LYS A 129 0.23 11.54 -18.00
CA LYS A 129 1.00 10.41 -18.55
C LYS A 129 2.24 10.06 -17.72
N ALA A 130 2.71 10.99 -16.87
CA ALA A 130 3.87 10.79 -16.01
C ALA A 130 3.50 10.22 -14.62
N TRP A 131 2.21 10.09 -14.33
CA TRP A 131 1.72 9.44 -13.11
C TRP A 131 2.08 7.96 -13.10
N GLN A 132 2.47 7.46 -11.93
CA GLN A 132 2.89 6.09 -11.73
C GLN A 132 2.45 5.66 -10.34
N TRP A 133 1.81 4.51 -10.23
CA TRP A 133 1.32 3.98 -8.96
C TRP A 133 2.41 3.92 -7.90
N GLY A 134 3.59 3.43 -8.27
CA GLY A 134 4.75 3.28 -7.41
C GLY A 134 5.44 4.59 -6.99
N LYS A 135 4.94 5.76 -7.43
CA LYS A 135 5.30 7.07 -6.84
C LYS A 135 4.41 7.45 -5.66
N LEU A 136 3.22 6.85 -5.56
CA LEU A 136 2.35 6.96 -4.39
C LEU A 136 2.59 5.77 -3.44
N HIS A 137 2.56 4.57 -3.99
CA HIS A 137 2.55 3.32 -3.25
C HIS A 137 3.95 2.71 -3.18
N THR A 138 4.50 2.61 -1.98
CA THR A 138 5.90 2.20 -1.82
C THR A 138 6.11 1.23 -0.67
N TYR A 139 7.10 0.35 -0.84
CA TYR A 139 7.66 -0.47 0.23
C TYR A 139 8.74 0.33 0.96
N GLU A 140 8.59 0.46 2.29
CA GLU A 140 9.64 0.98 3.16
C GLU A 140 9.89 0.00 4.30
N TRP A 141 11.13 -0.51 4.40
CA TRP A 141 11.57 -1.31 5.53
C TRP A 141 12.07 -0.36 6.61
N GLN A 142 11.19 -0.04 7.55
CA GLN A 142 11.51 0.81 8.70
C GLN A 142 11.88 -0.04 9.91
N SER A 143 13.01 0.28 10.53
CA SER A 143 13.42 -0.28 11.82
C SER A 143 12.48 0.17 12.95
N ASP A 144 12.39 -0.64 14.02
CA ASP A 144 11.61 -0.27 15.21
C ASP A 144 12.10 1.05 15.84
N SER A 145 13.41 1.32 15.77
CA SER A 145 13.98 2.59 16.19
C SER A 145 13.41 3.78 15.39
N SER A 146 13.34 3.65 14.06
CA SER A 146 12.72 4.68 13.21
C SER A 146 11.23 4.86 13.50
N LYS A 147 10.49 3.77 13.73
CA LYS A 147 9.07 3.83 14.12
C LYS A 147 8.84 4.50 15.47
N MET A 148 9.82 4.45 16.37
CA MET A 148 9.76 5.13 17.67
C MET A 148 10.04 6.64 17.58
N ALA A 149 10.65 7.13 16.49
CA ALA A 149 11.09 8.52 16.35
C ALA A 149 10.03 9.60 16.63
N PRO A 150 8.72 9.42 16.28
CA PRO A 150 7.67 10.38 16.63
C PRO A 150 7.47 10.56 18.14
N TYR A 151 7.78 9.54 18.94
CA TYR A 151 7.58 9.51 20.39
C TYR A 151 8.82 9.96 21.19
N LEU A 152 9.92 10.25 20.51
CA LEU A 152 11.18 10.67 21.11
C LEU A 152 11.34 12.20 21.13
N GLY A 153 12.24 12.68 21.99
CA GLY A 153 12.63 14.09 22.04
C GLY A 153 13.31 14.55 20.75
N ALA A 154 13.32 15.86 20.49
CA ALA A 154 13.85 16.42 19.25
C ALA A 154 15.31 16.04 18.96
N GLY A 155 16.16 15.99 20.00
CA GLY A 155 17.57 15.59 19.86
C GLY A 155 17.75 14.13 19.49
N GLU A 156 17.01 13.23 20.14
CA GLU A 156 17.04 11.78 19.84
C GLU A 156 16.51 11.50 18.42
N ARG A 157 15.41 12.18 18.05
CA ARG A 157 14.85 12.12 16.70
C ARG A 157 15.85 12.57 15.64
N ALA A 158 16.58 13.67 15.89
CA ALA A 158 17.62 14.14 14.99
C ALA A 158 18.78 13.12 14.88
N GLY A 159 19.18 12.52 16.00
CA GLY A 159 20.20 11.47 16.03
C GLY A 159 19.80 10.23 15.22
N LEU A 160 18.56 9.75 15.37
CA LEU A 160 18.02 8.66 14.55
C LEU A 160 17.92 9.03 13.08
N GLY A 161 17.47 10.26 12.78
CA GLY A 161 17.42 10.78 11.42
C GLY A 161 18.78 10.74 10.72
N ALA A 162 19.87 11.02 11.44
CA ALA A 162 21.23 10.99 10.90
C ALA A 162 21.69 9.57 10.50
N ILE A 163 21.12 8.52 11.09
CA ILE A 163 21.44 7.12 10.78
C ILE A 163 20.30 6.38 10.07
N LYS A 164 19.22 7.08 9.67
CA LYS A 164 18.04 6.46 9.04
C LYS A 164 18.41 5.63 7.82
N GLY A 165 19.30 6.12 6.95
CA GLY A 165 19.73 5.38 5.75
C GLY A 165 20.57 4.13 6.06
N TYR A 166 21.13 4.02 7.26
CA TYR A 166 21.80 2.81 7.72
C TYR A 166 20.78 1.77 8.24
N LEU A 167 19.75 2.22 8.94
CA LEU A 167 18.71 1.39 9.55
C LEU A 167 17.61 0.96 8.57
N ASP A 168 17.15 1.87 7.71
CA ASP A 168 15.95 1.67 6.91
C ASP A 168 16.29 1.49 5.43
N ARG A 169 15.37 0.89 4.67
CA ARG A 169 15.52 0.72 3.21
C ARG A 169 14.27 1.16 2.49
N GLY A 170 14.48 1.75 1.31
CA GLY A 170 13.42 2.32 0.48
C GLY A 170 13.36 3.85 0.57
N PRO A 171 12.24 4.45 0.12
CA PRO A 171 11.08 3.78 -0.47
C PRO A 171 11.40 3.08 -1.80
N TYR A 172 10.78 1.93 -2.05
CA TYR A 172 10.82 1.22 -3.34
C TYR A 172 9.42 1.20 -3.97
N PRO A 173 9.28 1.44 -5.29
CA PRO A 173 7.97 1.42 -5.95
C PRO A 173 7.26 0.08 -5.77
N ALA A 174 6.03 0.11 -5.25
CA ALA A 174 5.18 -1.06 -5.10
C ALA A 174 4.16 -1.14 -6.24
N GLY A 175 3.97 -2.34 -6.78
CA GLY A 175 2.74 -2.70 -7.49
C GLY A 175 1.75 -3.32 -6.51
N GLY A 176 0.61 -3.79 -7.00
CA GLY A 176 -0.38 -4.50 -6.21
C GLY A 176 -1.27 -3.60 -5.34
N ASP A 177 -2.19 -4.25 -4.65
CA ASP A 177 -2.96 -3.76 -3.50
C ASP A 177 -3.51 -4.94 -2.66
N HIS A 178 -4.45 -4.66 -1.76
CA HIS A 178 -5.21 -5.61 -0.93
C HIS A 178 -5.95 -6.75 -1.70
N THR A 179 -6.20 -6.61 -3.00
CA THR A 179 -6.93 -7.60 -3.83
C THR A 179 -6.03 -8.41 -4.74
N THR A 180 -4.78 -8.00 -4.92
CA THR A 180 -3.84 -8.68 -5.82
C THR A 180 -3.13 -9.86 -5.15
N LEU A 181 -2.69 -10.82 -5.97
CA LEU A 181 -1.95 -12.00 -5.49
C LEU A 181 -0.60 -11.64 -4.84
N ASP A 182 0.15 -10.72 -5.46
CA ASP A 182 1.35 -10.14 -4.84
C ASP A 182 0.92 -8.95 -3.98
N VAL A 183 0.35 -9.28 -2.81
CA VAL A 183 -0.35 -8.32 -1.95
C VAL A 183 0.56 -7.18 -1.48
N SER A 184 0.00 -5.98 -1.47
CA SER A 184 0.62 -4.77 -0.93
C SER A 184 -0.46 -3.85 -0.35
N ALA A 185 -1.06 -4.27 0.76
CA ALA A 185 -2.19 -3.51 1.32
C ALA A 185 -1.72 -2.17 1.91
N TYR A 186 -2.59 -1.17 1.80
CA TYR A 186 -2.42 0.19 2.32
C TYR A 186 -3.75 0.68 2.91
N GLY A 187 -3.72 1.71 3.76
CA GLY A 187 -4.93 2.24 4.41
C GLY A 187 -5.69 3.23 3.53
N TRP A 188 -6.84 2.84 2.99
CA TRP A 188 -7.68 3.77 2.22
C TRP A 188 -8.12 4.96 3.08
N GLY A 189 -7.96 6.16 2.53
CA GLY A 189 -8.29 7.40 3.23
C GLY A 189 -7.26 7.86 4.27
N GLN A 190 -6.13 7.19 4.40
CA GLN A 190 -5.00 7.61 5.24
C GLN A 190 -3.77 7.96 4.38
N ASP A 191 -3.10 6.96 3.82
CA ASP A 191 -1.89 7.11 3.01
C ASP A 191 -1.77 5.94 2.02
N PHE A 192 -0.62 5.81 1.37
CA PHE A 192 -0.35 4.80 0.36
C PHE A 192 0.80 3.86 0.79
N ASP A 193 1.19 3.91 2.06
CA ASP A 193 2.31 3.12 2.56
C ASP A 193 1.88 1.66 2.71
N THR A 194 2.73 0.74 2.27
CA THR A 194 2.44 -0.69 2.36
C THR A 194 2.55 -1.16 3.80
N TRP A 195 1.48 -1.69 4.38
CA TRP A 195 1.50 -2.25 5.74
C TRP A 195 1.44 -3.79 5.75
N LEU A 196 0.85 -4.41 4.72
CA LEU A 196 0.76 -5.86 4.57
C LEU A 196 1.40 -6.32 3.26
N ILE A 197 2.40 -7.19 3.37
CA ILE A 197 3.17 -7.74 2.24
C ILE A 197 3.47 -9.24 2.46
N PRO A 198 3.84 -9.99 1.40
CA PRO A 198 4.40 -11.33 1.55
C PRO A 198 5.74 -11.27 2.29
N ALA A 199 5.73 -11.61 3.59
CA ALA A 199 6.97 -11.64 4.39
C ALA A 199 8.03 -12.57 3.77
N MET A 200 7.59 -13.70 3.20
CA MET A 200 8.39 -14.70 2.50
C MET A 200 7.63 -15.18 1.25
N ARG A 201 8.37 -15.56 0.20
CA ARG A 201 7.84 -16.32 -0.94
C ARG A 201 8.56 -17.68 -1.00
N LEU A 202 7.80 -18.76 -1.15
CA LEU A 202 8.31 -20.14 -1.11
C LEU A 202 7.72 -20.98 -2.24
N ILE A 203 8.54 -21.82 -2.85
CA ILE A 203 8.11 -22.85 -3.81
C ILE A 203 8.69 -24.19 -3.35
N VAL A 204 7.85 -25.22 -3.32
CA VAL A 204 8.24 -26.59 -2.97
C VAL A 204 7.87 -27.54 -4.11
N ASP A 205 8.88 -28.14 -4.74
CA ASP A 205 8.72 -29.20 -5.74
C ASP A 205 9.23 -30.53 -5.17
N PHE A 206 8.29 -31.39 -4.77
CA PHE A 206 8.59 -32.71 -4.19
C PHE A 206 9.23 -33.70 -5.17
N GLY A 207 9.32 -33.37 -6.46
CA GLY A 207 10.04 -34.16 -7.46
C GLY A 207 11.55 -33.91 -7.48
N GLN A 208 12.05 -32.86 -6.83
CA GLN A 208 13.46 -32.50 -6.81
C GLN A 208 14.19 -33.08 -5.59
N SER A 209 15.50 -33.31 -5.73
CA SER A 209 16.36 -33.70 -4.62
C SER A 209 16.56 -32.60 -3.58
N GLU A 210 16.45 -31.34 -4.01
CA GLU A 210 16.44 -30.13 -3.18
C GLU A 210 15.11 -29.41 -3.41
N PRO A 211 14.05 -29.77 -2.68
CA PRO A 211 12.68 -29.46 -3.08
C PRO A 211 12.30 -28.00 -2.87
N MET A 212 13.07 -27.23 -2.10
CA MET A 212 12.65 -25.94 -1.58
C MET A 212 13.51 -24.78 -2.09
N ILE A 213 12.84 -23.78 -2.67
CA ILE A 213 13.41 -22.47 -2.97
C ILE A 213 12.55 -21.40 -2.32
N GLY A 214 13.17 -20.32 -1.86
CA GLY A 214 12.48 -19.27 -1.14
C GLY A 214 13.24 -17.96 -1.12
N VAL A 215 12.58 -16.89 -0.69
CA VAL A 215 13.21 -15.59 -0.41
C VAL A 215 12.42 -14.87 0.67
N ASN A 216 13.13 -14.24 1.61
CA ASN A 216 12.55 -13.36 2.61
C ASN A 216 12.52 -11.92 2.08
N SER A 217 11.58 -11.12 2.55
CA SER A 217 11.38 -9.73 2.11
C SER A 217 12.51 -8.77 2.47
N SER A 218 13.30 -9.07 3.50
CA SER A 218 14.44 -8.27 3.94
C SER A 218 15.76 -9.05 3.77
N GLY A 219 16.48 -9.33 4.85
CA GLY A 219 17.58 -10.28 4.91
C GLY A 219 17.35 -11.28 6.05
N GLN A 220 18.26 -12.23 6.22
CA GLN A 220 18.15 -13.23 7.29
C GLN A 220 18.51 -12.68 8.69
N SER A 221 19.17 -11.53 8.76
CA SER A 221 19.63 -10.93 10.02
C SER A 221 18.82 -9.69 10.38
N GLY A 222 18.44 -9.56 11.64
CA GLY A 222 17.89 -8.31 12.19
C GLY A 222 18.95 -7.28 12.61
N ASN A 223 20.25 -7.60 12.47
CA ASN A 223 21.33 -6.69 12.85
C ASN A 223 21.72 -5.78 11.67
N PRO A 224 21.56 -4.44 11.76
CA PRO A 224 21.92 -3.50 10.69
C PRO A 224 23.39 -3.58 10.22
N ALA A 225 24.29 -4.06 11.07
CA ALA A 225 25.71 -4.25 10.73
C ALA A 225 25.98 -5.54 9.94
N SER A 226 25.00 -6.43 9.82
CA SER A 226 25.14 -7.69 9.11
C SER A 226 25.08 -7.47 7.60
N PRO A 227 25.93 -8.14 6.81
CA PRO A 227 25.75 -8.17 5.35
C PRO A 227 24.40 -8.81 4.95
N HIS A 228 23.80 -9.61 5.84
CA HIS A 228 22.50 -10.27 5.64
C HIS A 228 21.32 -9.49 6.23
N TYR A 229 21.46 -8.18 6.45
CA TYR A 229 20.39 -7.34 6.99
C TYR A 229 19.30 -7.04 5.96
N ALA A 230 19.71 -6.77 4.72
CA ALA A 230 18.86 -6.24 3.66
C ALA A 230 19.18 -6.82 2.27
N ASP A 231 20.00 -7.89 2.22
CA ASP A 231 20.50 -8.48 0.98
C ASP A 231 19.44 -9.26 0.18
N GLY A 232 18.33 -9.66 0.80
CA GLY A 232 17.20 -10.29 0.13
C GLY A 232 16.21 -9.32 -0.51
N ILE A 233 16.24 -8.02 -0.20
CA ILE A 233 15.25 -7.03 -0.70
C ILE A 233 15.20 -7.02 -2.23
N ASP A 234 16.34 -6.92 -2.92
CA ASP A 234 16.36 -6.88 -4.39
C ASP A 234 15.88 -8.19 -5.02
N ALA A 235 16.20 -9.32 -4.40
CA ALA A 235 15.74 -10.63 -4.86
C ALA A 235 14.23 -10.78 -4.66
N TRP A 236 13.71 -10.34 -3.51
CA TRP A 236 12.29 -10.33 -3.22
C TRP A 236 11.53 -9.41 -4.18
N LEU A 237 11.96 -8.16 -4.37
CA LEU A 237 11.30 -7.23 -5.32
C LEU A 237 11.22 -7.78 -6.75
N LYS A 238 12.19 -8.63 -7.15
CA LYS A 238 12.28 -9.19 -8.50
C LYS A 238 11.80 -10.64 -8.62
N GLY A 239 11.22 -11.20 -7.56
CA GLY A 239 10.75 -12.60 -7.54
C GLY A 239 11.85 -13.62 -7.81
N ARG A 240 13.06 -13.36 -7.32
CA ARG A 240 14.21 -14.28 -7.43
C ARG A 240 14.41 -15.04 -6.13
N TYR A 241 14.59 -16.35 -6.26
CA TYR A 241 14.62 -17.27 -5.13
C TYR A 241 16.03 -17.83 -4.89
N VAL A 242 16.31 -18.18 -3.64
CA VAL A 242 17.49 -18.96 -3.25
C VAL A 242 17.08 -20.37 -2.87
N SER A 243 17.98 -21.34 -3.09
CA SER A 243 17.76 -22.74 -2.72
C SER A 243 17.95 -22.94 -1.21
N PHE A 244 17.14 -23.81 -0.62
CA PHE A 244 17.26 -24.26 0.76
C PHE A 244 17.70 -25.72 0.76
N PRO A 245 19.03 -25.98 0.77
CA PRO A 245 19.53 -27.33 0.63
C PRO A 245 19.33 -28.17 1.91
N PHE A 246 18.93 -29.41 1.71
CA PHE A 246 18.86 -30.47 2.70
C PHE A 246 20.02 -31.47 2.57
N GLN A 247 20.63 -31.58 1.38
CA GLN A 247 21.73 -32.52 1.21
C GLN A 247 23.05 -31.95 1.78
N PRO A 248 23.80 -32.74 2.58
CA PRO A 248 25.02 -32.26 3.24
C PRO A 248 26.04 -31.61 2.30
N GLN A 249 26.22 -32.18 1.10
CA GLN A 249 27.17 -31.65 0.11
C GLN A 249 26.83 -30.25 -0.42
N ASN A 250 25.58 -29.80 -0.27
CA ASN A 250 25.11 -28.50 -0.77
C ASN A 250 25.07 -27.41 0.31
N LEU A 251 25.21 -27.78 1.59
CA LEU A 251 25.07 -26.86 2.72
C LEU A 251 26.10 -25.74 2.67
N ASP A 252 27.38 -26.05 2.46
CA ASP A 252 28.44 -25.05 2.52
C ASP A 252 28.37 -24.03 1.37
N ARG A 253 27.80 -24.43 0.22
CA ARG A 253 27.58 -23.54 -0.92
C ARG A 253 26.57 -22.42 -0.62
N VAL A 254 25.55 -22.72 0.19
CA VAL A 254 24.45 -21.80 0.49
C VAL A 254 24.64 -21.11 1.85
N TYR A 255 25.00 -21.87 2.88
CA TYR A 255 25.11 -21.40 4.25
C TYR A 255 26.55 -21.01 4.66
N GLY A 256 27.50 -21.09 3.73
CA GLY A 256 28.93 -20.86 4.00
C GLY A 256 29.53 -21.91 4.94
N ASN A 257 30.76 -21.68 5.38
CA ASN A 257 31.54 -22.61 6.21
C ASN A 257 31.73 -22.15 7.67
N LYS A 258 31.16 -21.01 8.07
CA LYS A 258 31.19 -20.55 9.46
C LYS A 258 30.18 -21.34 10.29
N ARG A 259 30.63 -21.91 11.41
CA ARG A 259 29.81 -22.73 12.33
C ARG A 259 30.06 -22.32 13.77
N LEU A 260 28.99 -22.29 14.57
CA LEU A 260 29.03 -22.13 16.01
C LEU A 260 28.61 -23.45 16.64
N THR A 261 29.49 -24.09 17.40
CA THR A 261 29.17 -25.29 18.17
C THR A 261 28.86 -24.89 19.59
N LEU A 262 27.62 -25.10 20.02
CA LEU A 262 27.20 -24.88 21.40
C LEU A 262 27.27 -26.20 22.16
N THR A 263 28.07 -26.23 23.23
CA THR A 263 28.14 -27.38 24.14
C THR A 263 27.43 -27.04 25.44
N PRO A 264 26.53 -27.91 25.96
CA PRO A 264 25.88 -27.66 27.23
C PRO A 264 26.90 -27.42 28.36
N ALA A 265 26.74 -26.32 29.08
CA ALA A 265 27.32 -26.18 30.41
C ALA A 265 26.42 -26.93 31.39
N ARG A 266 27.04 -27.63 32.35
CA ARG A 266 26.32 -28.35 33.40
C ARG A 266 25.57 -27.40 34.31
#